data_AF-A0A5E7U9J3-F1
#
_entry.id   AF-A0A5E7U9J3-F1
#
_cell.length_a   1.000
_cell.length_b   1.000
_cell.length_c   1.000
_cell.angle_alpha   90.00
_cell.angle_beta   90.00
_cell.angle_gamma   90.00
#
_symmetry.space_group_name_H-M   'P 1'
#
loop_
_entity.id
_entity.type
_entity.pdbx_description
1 polymer ?
#
loop_
_entity_poly.entity_id
_entity_poly.type
_entity_poly.pdbx_seq_one_letter_code
_entity_poly.pdbx_strand_id
1 'polypeptide(L)'
;MCEVVTVNQLISKIRTKIEFNDGRLFEEFVRWDGVCTSFDDTKNSMLYAQKHAVVRFERYLVFEDGVELRIPVSEMPYILADRTGVLVVFNETLSKFGTSEFPWFFNSPNNAAIYNSDGSLRFQLQSAHGVGSYIGAVHYTRTPVDPNALGVLVGSVGHDPEWLYLVDPDSPKLISTGKWIRY
;
A
#
# COMPACT_ATOMS: atom_id res chain seq x y z
N MET A 1 22.39 -29.91 -9.86
CA MET A 1 22.05 -28.47 -9.77
C MET A 1 20.62 -28.35 -10.25
N CYS A 2 19.67 -28.25 -9.32
CA CYS A 2 18.28 -27.94 -9.70
C CYS A 2 18.20 -26.42 -9.82
N GLU A 3 17.89 -25.94 -11.03
CA GLU A 3 17.44 -24.57 -11.21
C GLU A 3 16.17 -24.40 -10.40
N VAL A 4 16.23 -23.54 -9.37
CA VAL A 4 15.03 -22.97 -8.78
C VAL A 4 14.49 -22.03 -9.86
N VAL A 5 13.59 -22.53 -10.69
CA VAL A 5 12.75 -21.68 -11.52
C VAL A 5 11.92 -20.87 -10.52
N THR A 6 12.35 -19.65 -10.22
CA THR A 6 11.52 -18.69 -9.51
C THR A 6 10.34 -18.41 -10.44
N VAL A 7 9.25 -19.13 -10.25
CA VAL A 7 7.96 -18.74 -10.82
C VAL A 7 7.69 -17.37 -10.21
N ASN A 8 7.82 -16.30 -11.00
CA ASN A 8 7.41 -14.98 -10.58
C ASN A 8 5.90 -15.03 -10.31
N GLN A 9 5.51 -15.24 -9.05
CA GLN A 9 4.12 -15.23 -8.64
C GLN A 9 3.60 -13.80 -8.75
N LEU A 10 2.64 -13.61 -9.65
CA LEU A 10 2.01 -12.32 -9.89
C LEU A 10 0.84 -12.12 -8.92
N ILE A 11 0.78 -10.94 -8.33
CA ILE A 11 -0.28 -10.58 -7.39
C ILE A 11 -1.58 -10.36 -8.16
N SER A 12 -2.63 -11.11 -7.80
CA SER A 12 -3.97 -10.97 -8.37
C SER A 12 -4.81 -9.95 -7.60
N LYS A 13 -4.71 -9.94 -6.27
CA LYS A 13 -5.42 -9.00 -5.41
C LYS A 13 -4.77 -8.88 -4.04
N ILE A 14 -5.09 -7.80 -3.36
CA ILE A 14 -4.91 -7.66 -1.92
C ILE A 14 -6.24 -8.02 -1.26
N ARG A 15 -6.20 -8.83 -0.20
CA ARG A 15 -7.37 -9.15 0.62
C ARG A 15 -7.14 -8.66 2.04
N THR A 16 -8.15 -8.04 2.62
CA THR A 16 -8.19 -7.62 4.02
C THR A 16 -9.25 -8.43 4.74
N LYS A 17 -8.91 -8.98 5.90
CA LYS A 17 -9.85 -9.68 6.79
C LYS A 17 -9.96 -8.91 8.10
N ILE A 18 -11.20 -8.64 8.52
CA ILE A 18 -11.52 -7.88 9.73
C ILE A 18 -12.47 -8.73 10.59
N GLU A 19 -11.99 -9.15 11.75
CA GLU A 19 -12.77 -9.91 12.72
C GLU A 19 -13.13 -9.02 13.92
N PHE A 20 -14.39 -9.07 14.30
CA PHE A 20 -14.95 -8.32 15.43
C PHE A 20 -15.10 -9.20 16.67
N ASN A 21 -15.21 -8.54 17.83
CA ASN A 21 -15.32 -9.21 19.13
C ASN A 21 -16.55 -10.14 19.29
N ASP A 22 -17.55 -10.03 18.43
CA ASP A 22 -18.74 -10.88 18.38
C ASP A 22 -18.60 -12.05 17.40
N GLY A 23 -17.42 -12.24 16.80
CA GLY A 23 -17.11 -13.29 15.82
C GLY A 23 -17.54 -12.95 14.40
N ARG A 24 -18.09 -11.75 14.14
CA ARG A 24 -18.42 -11.34 12.77
C ARG A 24 -17.14 -11.09 11.96
N LEU A 25 -17.11 -11.60 10.73
CA LEU A 25 -16.02 -11.43 9.79
C LEU A 25 -16.46 -10.60 8.58
N PHE A 26 -15.64 -9.62 8.22
CA PHE A 26 -15.73 -8.92 6.94
C PHE A 26 -14.47 -9.21 6.11
N GLU A 27 -14.68 -9.42 4.81
CA GLU A 27 -13.59 -9.54 3.84
C GLU A 27 -13.70 -8.42 2.81
N GLU A 28 -12.60 -7.69 2.65
CA GLU A 28 -12.46 -6.65 1.64
C GLU A 28 -11.34 -7.02 0.67
N PHE A 29 -11.41 -6.56 -0.58
CA PHE A 29 -10.34 -6.79 -1.54
C PHE A 29 -10.16 -5.63 -2.53
N VAL A 30 -8.96 -5.56 -3.10
CA VAL A 30 -8.61 -4.71 -4.25
C VAL A 30 -7.82 -5.56 -5.23
N ARG A 31 -8.33 -5.74 -6.45
CA ARG A 31 -7.64 -6.45 -7.53
C ARG A 31 -6.67 -5.54 -8.27
N TRP A 32 -5.72 -6.15 -8.96
CA TRP A 32 -4.74 -5.44 -9.79
C TRP A 32 -5.39 -4.59 -10.90
N ASP A 33 -6.58 -4.97 -11.37
CA ASP A 33 -7.35 -4.28 -12.41
C ASP A 33 -8.31 -3.20 -11.87
N GLY A 34 -8.22 -2.88 -10.58
CA GLY A 34 -9.03 -1.85 -9.93
C GLY A 34 -10.41 -2.31 -9.46
N VAL A 35 -10.81 -3.56 -9.73
CA VAL A 35 -12.04 -4.12 -9.14
C VAL A 35 -11.83 -4.32 -7.65
N CYS A 36 -12.68 -3.71 -6.83
CA CYS A 36 -12.59 -3.77 -5.38
C CYS A 36 -13.94 -4.06 -4.72
N THR A 37 -13.91 -4.30 -3.41
CA THR A 37 -15.12 -4.33 -2.58
C THR A 37 -15.95 -3.07 -2.78
N SER A 38 -17.27 -3.23 -2.87
CA SER A 38 -18.16 -2.12 -3.18
C SER A 38 -18.08 -1.02 -2.11
N PHE A 39 -18.42 0.21 -2.51
CA PHE A 39 -18.50 1.33 -1.57
C PHE A 39 -19.49 1.05 -0.44
N ASP A 40 -20.64 0.46 -0.74
CA ASP A 40 -21.67 0.16 0.26
C ASP A 40 -21.20 -0.91 1.27
N ASP A 41 -20.50 -1.95 0.81
CA ASP A 41 -19.93 -2.97 1.69
C ASP A 41 -18.83 -2.39 2.58
N THR A 42 -17.94 -1.59 1.99
CA THR A 42 -16.88 -0.88 2.73
C THR A 42 -17.49 0.06 3.78
N LYS A 43 -18.52 0.82 3.42
CA LYS A 43 -19.25 1.70 4.34
C LYS A 43 -19.92 0.92 5.47
N ASN A 44 -20.54 -0.21 5.16
CA ASN A 44 -21.18 -1.08 6.15
C ASN A 44 -20.14 -1.63 7.15
N SER A 45 -18.98 -2.09 6.65
CA SER A 45 -17.83 -2.51 7.47
C SER A 45 -17.36 -1.39 8.40
N MET A 46 -17.16 -0.17 7.89
CA MET A 46 -16.77 1.00 8.68
C MET A 46 -17.79 1.39 9.75
N LEU A 47 -19.08 1.41 9.41
CA LEU A 47 -20.16 1.70 10.36
C LEU A 47 -20.26 0.63 11.45
N TYR A 48 -19.95 -0.63 11.12
CA TYR A 48 -19.89 -1.72 12.10
C TYR A 48 -18.73 -1.53 13.07
N ALA A 49 -17.55 -1.16 12.57
CA ALA A 49 -16.36 -0.91 13.38
C ALA A 49 -16.48 0.27 14.36
N GLN A 50 -17.44 1.17 14.16
CA GLN A 50 -17.75 2.23 15.14
C GLN A 50 -18.47 1.70 16.38
N LYS A 51 -19.12 0.53 16.29
CA LYS A 51 -19.95 -0.05 17.35
C LYS A 51 -19.34 -1.30 17.97
N HIS A 52 -18.46 -1.98 17.23
CA HIS A 52 -17.84 -3.24 17.63
C HIS A 52 -16.32 -3.13 17.58
N ALA A 53 -15.65 -3.69 18.58
CA ALA A 53 -14.20 -3.68 18.62
C ALA A 53 -13.63 -4.68 17.59
N VAL A 54 -12.67 -4.23 16.79
CA VAL A 54 -11.86 -5.10 15.92
C VAL A 54 -10.89 -5.88 16.79
N VAL A 55 -10.95 -7.21 16.74
CA VAL A 55 -10.04 -8.11 17.48
C VAL A 55 -8.95 -8.70 16.61
N ARG A 56 -9.18 -8.76 15.28
CA ARG A 56 -8.18 -9.22 14.31
C ARG A 56 -8.28 -8.41 13.03
N PHE A 57 -7.13 -7.99 12.53
CA PHE A 57 -7.00 -7.29 11.26
C PHE A 57 -5.80 -7.88 10.51
N GLU A 58 -6.04 -8.42 9.32
CA GLU A 58 -5.01 -9.07 8.52
C GLU A 58 -5.10 -8.67 7.06
N ARG A 59 -3.93 -8.50 6.43
CA ARG A 59 -3.82 -8.32 4.99
C ARG A 59 -3.03 -9.45 4.35
N TYR A 60 -3.45 -9.76 3.13
CA TYR A 60 -2.89 -10.82 2.31
C TYR A 60 -2.63 -10.34 0.90
N LEU A 61 -1.47 -10.69 0.34
CA LEU A 61 -1.26 -10.74 -1.09
C LEU A 61 -1.80 -12.08 -1.58
N VAL A 62 -2.72 -12.05 -2.53
CA VAL A 62 -3.27 -13.26 -3.17
C VAL A 62 -2.68 -13.34 -4.57
N PHE A 63 -2.06 -14.46 -4.91
CA PHE A 63 -1.42 -14.68 -6.21
C PHE A 63 -2.41 -15.28 -7.23
N GLU A 64 -2.01 -15.35 -8.51
CA GLU A 64 -2.86 -15.95 -9.57
C GLU A 64 -3.14 -17.44 -9.37
N ASP A 65 -2.22 -18.16 -8.72
CA ASP A 65 -2.39 -19.58 -8.37
C ASP A 65 -3.27 -19.81 -7.12
N GLY A 66 -3.75 -18.73 -6.50
CA GLY A 66 -4.59 -18.75 -5.31
C GLY A 66 -3.84 -18.86 -3.99
N VAL A 67 -2.50 -18.95 -4.01
CA VAL A 67 -1.69 -18.90 -2.78
C VAL A 67 -1.84 -17.51 -2.14
N GLU A 68 -1.93 -17.49 -0.80
CA GLU A 68 -2.05 -16.26 -0.02
C GLU A 68 -0.82 -16.06 0.87
N LEU A 69 -0.19 -14.89 0.78
CA LEU A 69 0.89 -14.46 1.67
C LEU A 69 0.37 -13.37 2.61
N ARG A 70 0.44 -13.62 3.93
CA ARG A 70 0.10 -12.60 4.93
C ARG A 70 1.18 -11.51 4.96
N ILE A 71 0.77 -10.25 4.94
CA ILE A 71 1.67 -9.10 5.07
C ILE A 71 1.37 -8.34 6.38
N PRO A 72 2.39 -8.04 7.20
CA PRO A 72 2.21 -7.41 8.51
C PRO A 72 2.13 -5.88 8.39
N VAL A 73 1.28 -5.37 7.50
CA VAL A 73 1.15 -3.93 7.21
C VAL A 73 -0.28 -3.47 7.48
N SER A 74 -0.42 -2.41 8.29
CA SER A 74 -1.69 -1.78 8.67
C SER A 74 -2.21 -0.75 7.66
N GLU A 75 -1.33 -0.24 6.82
CA GLU A 75 -1.61 0.66 5.71
C GLU A 75 -2.06 -0.12 4.47
N MET A 76 -2.80 0.54 3.58
CA MET A 76 -3.23 -0.09 2.34
C MET A 76 -2.03 -0.24 1.39
N PRO A 77 -1.68 -1.46 0.95
CA PRO A 77 -0.71 -1.65 -0.12
C PRO A 77 -1.35 -1.35 -1.48
N TYR A 78 -0.52 -0.98 -2.45
CA TYR A 78 -0.90 -0.69 -3.82
C TYR A 78 -0.12 -1.60 -4.75
N ILE A 79 -0.81 -2.41 -5.54
CA ILE A 79 -0.17 -3.36 -6.47
C ILE A 79 0.57 -2.57 -7.56
N LEU A 80 1.84 -2.89 -7.80
CA LEU A 80 2.62 -2.33 -8.90
C LEU A 80 2.03 -2.76 -10.25
N ALA A 81 2.25 -1.97 -11.31
CA ALA A 81 1.75 -2.27 -12.65
C ALA A 81 2.23 -3.64 -13.18
N ASP A 82 3.46 -4.04 -12.84
CA ASP A 82 4.06 -5.33 -13.20
C ASP A 82 3.58 -6.50 -12.30
N ARG A 83 2.85 -6.19 -11.23
CA ARG A 83 2.28 -7.12 -10.25
C ARG A 83 3.32 -7.95 -9.48
N THR A 84 4.61 -7.57 -9.55
CA THR A 84 5.70 -8.29 -8.88
C THR A 84 5.92 -7.81 -7.44
N GLY A 85 5.16 -6.81 -7.01
CA GLY A 85 5.31 -6.20 -5.71
C GLY A 85 4.19 -5.22 -5.38
N VAL A 86 4.34 -4.58 -4.23
CA VAL A 86 3.42 -3.55 -3.74
C VAL A 86 4.18 -2.32 -3.26
N LEU A 87 3.59 -1.16 -3.49
CA LEU A 87 3.95 0.10 -2.84
C LEU A 87 3.14 0.24 -1.54
N VAL A 88 3.81 0.60 -0.46
CA VAL A 88 3.18 0.97 0.81
C VAL A 88 3.64 2.36 1.20
N VAL A 89 2.68 3.24 1.54
CA VAL A 89 2.93 4.55 2.13
C VAL A 89 2.48 4.48 3.59
N PHE A 90 3.40 4.78 4.51
CA PHE A 90 3.19 4.69 5.94
C PHE A 90 2.73 6.04 6.49
N ASN A 91 1.65 6.04 7.27
CA ASN A 91 1.23 7.27 7.96
C ASN A 91 2.15 7.54 9.16
N GLU A 92 2.18 8.77 9.67
CA GLU A 92 2.87 9.02 10.95
C GLU A 92 2.38 8.05 12.04
N THR A 93 3.34 7.54 12.82
CA THR A 93 3.21 6.51 13.84
C THR A 93 1.78 6.30 14.34
N LEU A 94 1.14 5.19 13.95
CA LEU A 94 -0.19 4.84 14.45
C LEU A 94 -0.14 4.76 15.98
N SER A 95 -0.85 5.68 16.65
CA SER A 95 -0.93 5.76 18.12
C SER A 95 -1.62 4.56 18.78
N LYS A 96 -2.21 3.65 18.00
CA LYS A 96 -2.90 2.47 18.49
C LYS A 96 -2.86 1.40 17.40
N PHE A 97 -1.88 0.50 17.43
CA PHE A 97 -2.02 -0.94 17.23
C PHE A 97 -0.66 -1.59 17.54
N GLY A 98 -0.58 -2.23 18.72
CA GLY A 98 0.64 -2.82 19.24
C GLY A 98 0.95 -4.15 18.57
N THR A 99 1.74 -4.12 17.51
CA THR A 99 2.50 -5.30 17.09
C THR A 99 3.97 -4.93 17.07
N SER A 100 4.77 -5.70 17.81
CA SER A 100 6.21 -5.49 18.01
C SER A 100 7.07 -6.21 16.97
N GLU A 101 6.46 -6.82 15.95
CA GLU A 101 7.17 -7.62 14.96
C GLU A 101 7.63 -6.75 13.80
N PHE A 102 8.89 -6.31 13.90
CA PHE A 102 9.75 -5.74 12.84
C PHE A 102 9.21 -4.50 12.10
N PRO A 103 9.98 -3.40 11.99
CA PRO A 103 9.50 -2.25 11.25
C PRO A 103 9.54 -2.56 9.75
N TRP A 104 8.41 -3.01 9.23
CA TRP A 104 7.95 -2.71 7.87
C TRP A 104 7.67 -1.21 7.69
N PHE A 105 7.84 -0.43 8.75
CA PHE A 105 7.51 0.97 8.85
C PHE A 105 8.73 1.86 8.59
N PHE A 106 8.52 2.93 7.84
CA PHE A 106 9.51 3.98 7.65
C PHE A 106 8.95 5.33 8.08
N ASN A 107 9.77 6.12 8.78
CA ASN A 107 9.42 7.48 9.19
C ASN A 107 9.56 8.49 8.05
N SER A 108 8.86 9.61 8.19
CA SER A 108 9.05 10.79 7.35
C SER A 108 10.51 11.27 7.40
N PRO A 109 11.07 11.78 6.29
CA PRO A 109 10.37 12.09 5.03
C PRO A 109 10.22 10.89 4.08
N ASN A 110 10.96 9.81 4.30
CA ASN A 110 11.01 8.64 3.41
C ASN A 110 10.04 7.54 3.85
N ASN A 111 8.80 7.93 4.17
CA ASN A 111 7.78 7.06 4.77
C ASN A 111 7.05 6.17 3.75
N ALA A 112 7.74 5.67 2.72
CA ALA A 112 7.16 4.74 1.76
C ALA A 112 8.20 3.73 1.29
N ALA A 113 7.75 2.54 0.89
CA ALA A 113 8.62 1.48 0.41
C ALA A 113 7.92 0.58 -0.62
N ILE A 114 8.72 -0.03 -1.47
CA ILE A 114 8.32 -1.09 -2.37
C ILE A 114 8.77 -2.42 -1.79
N TYR A 115 7.85 -3.37 -1.73
CA TYR A 115 8.09 -4.75 -1.35
C TYR A 115 7.83 -5.66 -2.54
N ASN A 116 8.63 -6.72 -2.67
CA ASN A 116 8.39 -7.79 -3.62
C ASN A 116 7.17 -8.63 -3.22
N SER A 117 6.67 -9.43 -4.14
CA SER A 117 5.53 -10.34 -3.93
C SER A 117 5.78 -11.38 -2.84
N ASP A 118 7.04 -11.75 -2.58
CA ASP A 118 7.45 -12.63 -1.48
C ASP A 118 7.52 -11.92 -0.11
N GLY A 119 7.23 -10.62 -0.08
CA GLY A 119 7.30 -9.78 1.11
C GLY A 119 8.69 -9.28 1.47
N SER A 120 9.73 -9.54 0.67
CA SER A 120 11.04 -8.92 0.87
C SER A 120 11.01 -7.43 0.51
N LEU A 121 11.75 -6.60 1.25
CA LEU A 121 11.93 -5.19 0.91
C LEU A 121 12.71 -5.07 -0.40
N ARG A 122 12.12 -4.42 -1.41
CA ARG A 122 12.83 -4.05 -2.64
C ARG A 122 13.68 -2.81 -2.40
N PHE A 123 13.04 -1.72 -1.95
CA PHE A 123 13.72 -0.52 -1.48
C PHE A 123 12.75 0.44 -0.77
N GLN A 124 13.30 1.31 0.06
CA GLN A 124 12.62 2.47 0.61
C GLN A 124 12.63 3.62 -0.41
N LEU A 125 11.50 4.29 -0.61
CA LEU A 125 11.42 5.46 -1.48
C LEU A 125 12.09 6.67 -0.83
N GLN A 126 12.83 7.41 -1.65
CA GLN A 126 13.44 8.67 -1.26
C GLN A 126 12.47 9.79 -1.59
N SER A 127 11.98 10.48 -0.55
CA SER A 127 11.23 11.71 -0.73
C SER A 127 12.09 12.70 -1.53
N ALA A 128 11.45 13.39 -2.46
CA ALA A 128 12.08 14.44 -3.24
C ALA A 128 12.45 15.67 -2.38
N HIS A 129 11.86 15.76 -1.19
CA HIS A 129 12.07 16.83 -0.23
C HIS A 129 12.70 16.25 1.05
N GLY A 130 13.59 17.01 1.69
CA GLY A 130 14.31 16.55 2.88
C GLY A 130 13.46 16.58 4.15
N VAL A 131 14.13 16.86 5.27
CA VAL A 131 13.51 17.04 6.59
C VAL A 131 12.35 18.04 6.51
N GLY A 132 11.23 17.72 7.16
CA GLY A 132 10.02 18.54 7.14
C GLY A 132 9.05 18.23 5.99
N SER A 133 9.34 17.21 5.17
CA SER A 133 8.41 16.67 4.17
C SER A 133 7.91 15.27 4.51
N TYR A 134 6.92 14.79 3.77
CA TYR A 134 6.41 13.42 3.85
C TYR A 134 5.72 13.00 2.54
N ILE A 135 5.67 11.70 2.30
CA ILE A 135 4.88 11.07 1.24
C ILE A 135 3.48 10.80 1.80
N GLY A 136 2.47 11.53 1.34
CA GLY A 136 1.16 11.56 2.01
C GLY A 136 0.11 10.62 1.45
N ALA A 137 0.12 10.36 0.15
CA ALA A 137 -0.87 9.50 -0.48
C ALA A 137 -0.36 8.92 -1.79
N VAL A 138 -0.90 7.75 -2.17
CA VAL A 138 -0.76 7.21 -3.53
C VAL A 138 -1.82 7.83 -4.43
N HIS A 139 -1.41 8.22 -5.63
CA HIS A 139 -2.25 8.80 -6.66
C HIS A 139 -2.17 7.94 -7.92
N TYR A 140 -3.31 7.43 -8.40
CA TYR A 140 -3.34 6.72 -9.68
C TYR A 140 -3.19 7.73 -10.83
N THR A 141 -2.06 7.67 -11.52
CA THR A 141 -1.83 8.57 -12.65
C THR A 141 -2.18 7.85 -13.95
N ARG A 142 -3.06 8.45 -14.75
CA ARG A 142 -3.16 8.09 -16.17
C ARG A 142 -2.16 8.94 -16.94
N THR A 143 -0.89 8.55 -16.91
CA THR A 143 0.07 9.14 -17.83
C THR A 143 -0.01 8.42 -19.19
N PRO A 144 0.21 9.11 -20.31
CA PRO A 144 0.18 8.46 -21.63
C PRO A 144 1.34 7.47 -21.85
N VAL A 145 2.36 7.46 -20.98
CA VAL A 145 3.52 6.55 -21.06
C VAL A 145 3.27 5.26 -20.29
N ASP A 146 2.61 5.34 -19.14
CA ASP A 146 2.15 4.16 -18.40
C ASP A 146 0.79 4.48 -17.74
N PRO A 147 -0.32 3.89 -18.25
CA PRO A 147 -1.66 4.12 -17.73
C PRO A 147 -1.90 3.52 -16.33
N ASN A 148 -0.97 2.66 -15.86
CA ASN A 148 -1.03 2.01 -14.56
C ASN A 148 0.08 2.50 -13.61
N ALA A 149 0.82 3.55 -13.98
CA ALA A 149 1.86 4.10 -13.13
C ALA A 149 1.26 4.66 -11.83
N LEU A 150 1.79 4.16 -10.72
CA LEU A 150 1.53 4.74 -9.41
C LEU A 150 2.28 6.06 -9.30
N GLY A 151 1.57 7.10 -8.89
CA GLY A 151 2.14 8.32 -8.39
C GLY A 151 2.05 8.38 -6.88
N VAL A 152 2.84 9.26 -6.28
CA VAL A 152 2.72 9.65 -4.88
C VAL A 152 2.68 11.15 -4.76
N LEU A 153 1.95 11.63 -3.75
CA LEU A 153 1.91 13.04 -3.39
C LEU A 153 2.89 13.31 -2.26
N VAL A 154 3.77 14.27 -2.45
CA VAL A 154 4.76 14.70 -1.46
C VAL A 154 4.39 16.08 -0.95
N GLY A 155 4.31 16.21 0.38
CA GLY A 155 3.90 17.41 1.10
C GLY A 155 4.92 17.88 2.12
N SER A 156 4.61 19.02 2.73
CA SER A 156 5.32 19.49 3.93
C SER A 156 4.55 19.07 5.17
N VAL A 157 5.24 18.65 6.23
CA VAL A 157 4.60 18.26 7.50
C VAL A 157 3.71 19.39 8.01
N GLY A 158 2.45 19.09 8.32
CA GLY A 158 1.46 20.08 8.74
C GLY A 158 0.71 20.79 7.61
N HIS A 159 1.00 20.45 6.35
CA HIS A 159 0.31 20.94 5.16
C HIS A 159 -0.11 19.78 4.26
N ASP A 160 -1.11 20.01 3.42
CA ASP A 160 -1.56 18.98 2.47
C ASP A 160 -0.43 18.63 1.47
N PRO A 161 -0.37 17.38 0.98
CA PRO A 161 0.57 17.01 -0.07
C PRO A 161 0.24 17.70 -1.38
N GLU A 162 1.21 18.42 -1.94
CA GLU A 162 0.97 19.27 -3.11
C GLU A 162 1.66 18.77 -4.37
N TRP A 163 2.81 18.07 -4.28
CA TRP A 163 3.60 17.73 -5.46
C TRP A 163 3.41 16.29 -5.90
N LEU A 164 3.06 16.09 -7.17
CA LEU A 164 2.91 14.76 -7.76
C LEU A 164 4.25 14.25 -8.30
N TYR A 165 4.64 13.06 -7.85
CA TYR A 165 5.77 12.32 -8.37
C TYR A 165 5.33 10.95 -8.88
N LEU A 166 5.97 10.43 -9.92
CA LEU A 166 5.80 9.04 -10.35
C LEU A 166 6.75 8.13 -9.57
N VAL A 167 6.26 6.93 -9.29
CA VAL A 167 7.04 5.85 -8.70
C VAL A 167 7.62 5.00 -9.82
N ASP A 168 8.95 4.83 -9.80
CA ASP A 168 9.65 3.86 -10.62
C ASP A 168 9.74 2.53 -9.83
N PRO A 169 9.21 1.41 -10.34
CA PRO A 169 9.25 0.12 -9.63
C PRO A 169 10.66 -0.44 -9.45
N ASP A 170 11.66 0.10 -10.17
CA ASP A 170 13.04 -0.37 -10.18
C ASP A 170 14.04 0.63 -9.56
N SER A 171 13.55 1.78 -9.07
CA SER A 171 14.40 2.84 -8.50
C SER A 171 13.81 3.42 -7.21
N PRO A 172 14.63 3.67 -6.17
CA PRO A 172 14.17 4.34 -4.95
C PRO A 172 13.86 5.82 -5.17
N LYS A 173 14.24 6.40 -6.31
CA LYS A 173 14.07 7.83 -6.60
C LYS A 173 12.71 8.09 -7.24
N LEU A 174 12.04 9.10 -6.72
CA LEU A 174 10.81 9.62 -7.29
C LEU A 174 11.09 10.42 -8.58
N ILE A 175 10.25 10.24 -9.60
CA ILE A 175 10.34 10.97 -10.87
C ILE A 175 9.41 12.19 -10.77
N SER A 176 9.99 13.40 -10.81
CA SER A 176 9.19 14.64 -10.77
C SER A 176 8.31 14.74 -12.01
N THR A 177 7.03 15.03 -11.80
CA THR A 177 6.11 15.34 -12.91
C THR A 177 6.05 16.82 -13.23
N GLY A 178 6.61 17.68 -12.36
CA GLY A 178 6.42 19.13 -12.41
C GLY A 178 4.98 19.59 -12.14
N LYS A 179 4.08 18.68 -11.73
CA LYS A 179 2.68 18.98 -11.44
C LYS A 179 2.44 19.05 -9.95
N TRP A 180 1.52 19.94 -9.59
CA TRP A 180 0.98 20.04 -8.25
C TRP A 180 -0.53 19.75 -8.27
N ILE A 181 -1.04 19.19 -7.19
CA ILE A 181 -2.45 18.90 -6.99
C ILE A 181 -2.94 19.73 -5.81
N ARG A 182 -4.09 20.39 -5.99
CA ARG A 182 -4.80 21.09 -4.93
C ARG A 182 -6.23 20.54 -4.88
N TYR A 183 -6.66 20.14 -3.69
CA TYR A 183 -8.01 19.65 -3.43
C TYR A 183 -8.95 20.79 -3.06
#